data_AF-A0A1S2F1L9-F1
#
_entry.id   AF-A0A1S2F1L9-F1
#
_cell.length_a   1.000
_cell.length_b   1.000
_cell.length_c   1.000
_cell.angle_alpha   90.00
_cell.angle_beta   90.00
_cell.angle_gamma   90.00
#
_symmetry.space_group_name_H-M   'P 1'
#
loop_
_entity.id
_entity.type
_entity.pdbx_description
1 polymer ?
#
loop_
_entity_poly.entity_id
_entity_poly.type
_entity_poly.pdbx_seq_one_letter_code
_entity_poly.pdbx_strand_id
1 'polypeptide(L)'
;MSAKISEEEQFHFRLIPAEQIRGGIVCFLFIMLIPALVTLAAPIMSVYMYVAAAVWVVMLLWGIGLSANPYRSEVGFVLYLGIYGLALAVTCQIAILKMMYDMAGVESILYGLSSVAVMLLLLLVFYVLHFRALQQGTYQAMERSGSVGKAGKAALLFAAIGYTAYYVVVAITGDLGGFVMGMAAFSVLLILGLYMAVVFIHRYMFIQNNMDKLKAHYPVLGLPKEQRNAAFLNKLNQGRTSAAPHRKSKKRRG
;
A
#
# COMPACT_ATOMS: atom_id res chain seq x y z
N MET A 1 11.40 32.99 0.06
CA MET A 1 9.94 32.89 -0.19
C MET A 1 9.57 31.42 -0.14
N SER A 2 8.83 30.98 0.87
CA SER A 2 8.34 29.61 0.97
C SER A 2 7.22 29.44 -0.06
N ALA A 3 7.46 28.69 -1.14
CA ALA A 3 6.42 28.36 -2.10
C ALA A 3 5.32 27.61 -1.33
N LYS A 4 4.11 28.18 -1.26
CA LYS A 4 2.94 27.46 -0.76
C LYS A 4 2.69 26.30 -1.71
N ILE A 5 3.05 25.11 -1.25
CA ILE A 5 2.80 23.85 -1.94
C ILE A 5 1.28 23.66 -1.99
N SER A 6 0.76 23.27 -3.15
CA SER A 6 -0.66 22.96 -3.32
C SER A 6 -1.03 21.76 -2.43
N GLU A 7 -2.23 21.71 -1.86
CA GLU A 7 -2.67 20.55 -1.05
C GLU A 7 -2.61 19.22 -1.85
N GLU A 8 -2.76 19.28 -3.18
CA GLU A 8 -2.57 18.16 -4.09
C GLU A 8 -1.13 17.63 -4.09
N GLU A 9 -0.16 18.54 -4.15
CA GLU A 9 1.27 18.21 -4.04
C GLU A 9 1.58 17.65 -2.64
N GLN A 10 0.92 18.17 -1.60
CA GLN A 10 1.06 17.66 -0.23
C GLN A 10 0.54 16.22 -0.08
N PHE A 11 -0.58 15.86 -0.70
CA PHE A 11 -1.10 14.48 -0.72
C PHE A 11 -0.10 13.53 -1.40
N HIS A 12 0.41 13.89 -2.57
CA HIS A 12 1.37 13.07 -3.30
C HIS A 12 2.74 12.98 -2.59
N PHE A 13 3.17 14.02 -1.87
CA PHE A 13 4.48 14.06 -1.19
C PHE A 13 4.52 13.47 0.23
N ARG A 14 3.41 12.91 0.77
CA ARG A 14 3.40 12.14 2.04
C ARG A 14 4.18 10.82 1.98
N LEU A 15 5.50 10.88 1.93
CA LEU A 15 6.34 9.70 1.91
C LEU A 15 6.24 8.92 3.24
N ILE A 16 6.32 7.60 3.15
CA ILE A 16 6.40 6.74 4.33
C ILE A 16 7.80 6.92 4.92
N PRO A 17 7.92 7.18 6.24
CA PRO A 17 9.22 7.39 6.87
C PRO A 17 10.13 6.17 6.69
N ALA A 18 11.42 6.43 6.41
CA ALA A 18 12.43 5.41 6.16
C ALA A 18 12.49 4.32 7.25
N GLU A 19 12.24 4.69 8.51
CA GLU A 19 12.22 3.77 9.65
C GLU A 19 11.16 2.66 9.51
N GLN A 20 10.04 2.97 8.84
CA GLN A 20 8.92 2.04 8.67
C GLN A 20 9.07 1.15 7.43
N ILE A 21 10.00 1.44 6.51
CA ILE A 21 10.15 0.68 5.25
C ILE A 21 10.41 -0.80 5.53
N ARG A 22 11.34 -1.13 6.44
CA ARG A 22 11.69 -2.52 6.75
C ARG A 22 10.51 -3.30 7.33
N GLY A 23 9.84 -2.73 8.34
CA GLY A 23 8.65 -3.34 8.95
C GLY A 23 7.49 -3.46 7.97
N GLY A 24 7.30 -2.44 7.11
CA GLY A 24 6.31 -2.45 6.04
C GLY A 24 6.54 -3.60 5.07
N ILE A 25 7.75 -3.75 4.53
CA ILE A 25 8.10 -4.83 3.60
C ILE A 25 7.79 -6.20 4.21
N VAL A 26 8.22 -6.42 5.46
CA VAL A 26 7.95 -7.69 6.16
C VAL A 26 6.44 -7.92 6.31
N CYS A 27 5.70 -6.92 6.79
CA CYS A 27 4.24 -7.00 6.96
C CYS A 27 3.52 -7.33 5.65
N PHE A 28 3.88 -6.65 4.56
CA PHE A 28 3.29 -6.88 3.24
C PHE A 28 3.62 -8.27 2.71
N LEU A 29 4.85 -8.75 2.84
CA LEU A 29 5.21 -10.12 2.43
C LEU A 29 4.46 -11.19 3.24
N PHE A 30 4.19 -10.94 4.53
CA PHE A 30 3.34 -11.82 5.34
C PHE A 30 1.88 -11.83 4.87
N ILE A 31 1.32 -10.68 4.52
CA ILE A 31 -0.06 -10.62 3.98
C ILE A 31 -0.14 -11.38 2.66
N MET A 32 0.83 -11.21 1.76
CA MET A 32 0.90 -11.94 0.48
C MET A 32 1.14 -13.44 0.67
N LEU A 33 1.74 -13.86 1.78
CA LEU A 33 1.91 -15.28 2.09
C LEU A 33 0.57 -15.98 2.27
N ILE A 34 -0.47 -15.31 2.77
CA ILE A 34 -1.80 -15.90 3.02
C ILE A 34 -2.40 -16.55 1.75
N PRO A 35 -2.60 -15.82 0.62
CA PRO A 35 -3.08 -16.45 -0.62
C PRO A 35 -2.05 -17.42 -1.21
N ALA A 36 -0.74 -17.19 -1.03
CA ALA A 36 0.28 -18.12 -1.49
C ALA A 36 0.21 -19.49 -0.79
N LEU A 37 -0.12 -19.54 0.51
CA LEU A 37 -0.27 -20.79 1.26
C LEU A 37 -1.40 -21.67 0.71
N VAL A 38 -2.46 -21.08 0.17
CA VAL A 38 -3.53 -21.85 -0.49
C VAL A 38 -2.99 -22.64 -1.68
N THR A 39 -1.93 -22.13 -2.33
CA THR A 39 -1.31 -22.85 -3.45
C THR A 39 -0.63 -24.15 -3.05
N LEU A 40 -0.31 -24.31 -1.76
CA LEU A 40 0.22 -25.55 -1.17
C LEU A 40 -0.86 -26.56 -0.81
N ALA A 41 -2.15 -26.25 -0.98
CA ALA A 41 -3.19 -27.26 -0.82
C ALA A 41 -3.01 -28.39 -1.86
N ALA A 42 -3.40 -29.62 -1.50
CA ALA A 42 -3.33 -30.75 -2.41
C ALA A 42 -4.12 -30.45 -3.70
N PRO A 43 -3.57 -30.70 -4.90
CA PRO A 43 -2.22 -31.21 -5.17
C PRO A 43 -1.14 -30.12 -4.96
N ILE A 44 -0.13 -30.41 -4.12
CA ILE A 44 0.88 -29.42 -3.69
C ILE A 44 1.72 -28.94 -4.88
N MET A 45 2.14 -29.86 -5.74
CA MET A 45 3.06 -29.59 -6.85
C MET A 45 2.31 -29.14 -8.11
N SER A 46 1.47 -28.12 -7.98
CA SER A 46 0.70 -27.57 -9.10
C SER A 46 1.36 -26.34 -9.72
N VAL A 47 1.01 -26.03 -10.97
CA VAL A 47 1.48 -24.83 -11.68
C VAL A 47 1.19 -23.57 -10.86
N TYR A 48 0.05 -23.53 -10.17
CA TYR A 48 -0.35 -22.42 -9.30
C TYR A 48 0.68 -22.14 -8.20
N MET A 49 1.24 -23.19 -7.59
CA MET A 49 2.27 -23.06 -6.55
C MET A 49 3.55 -22.43 -7.10
N TYR A 50 4.04 -22.92 -8.25
CA TYR A 50 5.27 -22.40 -8.84
C TYR A 50 5.14 -20.93 -9.25
N VAL A 51 4.00 -20.54 -9.83
CA VAL A 51 3.77 -19.13 -10.22
C VAL A 51 3.66 -18.24 -8.98
N ALA A 52 2.91 -18.64 -7.96
CA ALA A 52 2.79 -17.87 -6.71
C ALA A 52 4.14 -17.75 -5.99
N ALA A 53 4.91 -18.83 -5.92
CA ALA A 53 6.25 -18.83 -5.33
C ALA A 53 7.20 -17.90 -6.10
N ALA A 54 7.19 -17.93 -7.44
CA ALA A 54 8.01 -17.06 -8.26
C ALA A 54 7.70 -15.58 -8.01
N VAL A 55 6.41 -15.21 -7.99
CA VAL A 55 5.98 -13.84 -7.67
C VAL A 55 6.43 -13.43 -6.28
N TRP A 56 6.25 -14.30 -5.28
CA TRP A 56 6.63 -14.01 -3.90
C TRP A 56 8.15 -13.84 -3.75
N VAL A 57 8.97 -14.69 -4.39
CA VAL A 57 10.43 -14.60 -4.37
C VAL A 57 10.92 -13.31 -5.02
N VAL A 58 10.36 -12.91 -6.16
CA VAL A 58 10.71 -11.63 -6.81
C VAL A 58 10.45 -10.45 -5.88
N MET A 59 9.28 -10.44 -5.22
CA MET A 59 8.93 -9.39 -4.26
C MET A 59 9.84 -9.39 -3.03
N LEU A 60 10.21 -10.58 -2.53
CA LEU A 60 11.16 -10.72 -1.42
C LEU A 60 12.53 -10.14 -1.79
N LEU A 61 13.10 -10.54 -2.93
CA LEU A 61 14.42 -10.08 -3.38
C LEU A 61 14.45 -8.56 -3.57
N TRP A 62 13.39 -7.99 -4.17
CA TRP A 62 13.28 -6.55 -4.31
C TRP A 62 13.15 -5.85 -2.95
N GLY A 63 12.33 -6.40 -2.04
CA GLY A 63 12.17 -5.90 -0.68
C GLY A 63 13.49 -5.91 0.12
N ILE A 64 14.32 -6.94 -0.05
CA ILE A 64 15.67 -7.00 0.54
C ILE A 64 16.54 -5.85 0.01
N GLY A 65 16.55 -5.62 -1.30
CA GLY A 65 17.29 -4.52 -1.93
C GLY A 65 16.89 -3.15 -1.38
N LEU A 66 15.60 -2.90 -1.17
CA LEU A 66 15.10 -1.66 -0.58
C LEU A 66 15.44 -1.53 0.91
N SER A 67 15.44 -2.65 1.63
CA SER A 67 15.73 -2.71 3.07
C SER A 67 17.20 -2.47 3.42
N ALA A 68 18.12 -2.72 2.47
CA ALA A 68 19.55 -2.45 2.64
C ALA A 68 19.80 -0.96 2.92
N ASN A 69 19.15 -0.06 2.18
CA ASN A 69 19.31 1.38 2.30
C ASN A 69 17.95 2.12 2.34
N PRO A 70 17.21 2.04 3.46
CA PRO A 70 15.84 2.57 3.53
C PRO A 70 15.77 4.09 3.31
N TYR A 71 16.76 4.85 3.82
CA TYR A 71 16.80 6.31 3.72
C TYR A 71 16.99 6.84 2.29
N ARG A 72 17.56 6.02 1.39
CA ARG A 72 17.72 6.36 -0.03
C ARG A 72 16.54 5.85 -0.86
N SER A 73 15.87 4.81 -0.37
CA SER A 73 14.84 4.06 -1.08
C SER A 73 13.41 4.54 -0.79
N GLU A 74 13.19 5.69 -0.14
CA GLU A 74 11.84 6.19 0.19
C GLU A 74 10.95 6.34 -1.04
N VAL A 75 11.47 6.90 -2.13
CA VAL A 75 10.72 7.03 -3.40
C VAL A 75 10.55 5.66 -4.08
N GLY A 76 11.59 4.81 -4.05
CA GLY A 76 11.52 3.45 -4.58
C GLY A 76 10.53 2.56 -3.82
N PHE A 77 10.32 2.82 -2.53
CA PHE A 77 9.34 2.12 -1.72
C PHE A 77 7.90 2.46 -2.11
N VAL A 78 7.63 3.67 -2.60
CA VAL A 78 6.33 4.03 -3.17
C VAL A 78 6.03 3.16 -4.40
N LEU A 79 7.01 2.97 -5.30
CA LEU A 79 6.85 2.06 -6.44
C LEU A 79 6.66 0.62 -5.98
N TYR A 80 7.45 0.18 -5.00
CA TYR A 80 7.34 -1.15 -4.42
C TYR A 80 5.93 -1.44 -3.91
N LEU A 81 5.28 -0.49 -3.24
CA LEU A 81 3.88 -0.65 -2.79
C LEU A 81 2.89 -0.81 -3.95
N GLY A 82 3.12 -0.09 -5.04
CA GLY A 82 2.32 -0.22 -6.25
C GLY A 82 2.47 -1.60 -6.90
N ILE A 83 3.71 -2.04 -7.11
CA ILE A 83 3.97 -3.37 -7.69
C ILE A 83 3.54 -4.48 -6.72
N TYR A 84 3.73 -4.30 -5.41
CA TYR A 84 3.22 -5.21 -4.39
C TYR A 84 1.71 -5.38 -4.49
N GLY A 85 0.94 -4.30 -4.70
CA GLY A 85 -0.51 -4.39 -4.89
C GLY A 85 -0.88 -5.27 -6.09
N LEU A 86 -0.16 -5.12 -7.21
CA LEU A 86 -0.36 -5.94 -8.41
C LEU A 86 0.03 -7.41 -8.15
N ALA A 87 1.18 -7.63 -7.52
CA ALA A 87 1.64 -8.97 -7.16
C ALA A 87 0.66 -9.67 -6.20
N LEU A 88 0.08 -8.93 -5.24
CA LEU A 88 -0.92 -9.45 -4.32
C LEU A 88 -2.20 -9.85 -5.05
N ALA A 89 -2.67 -8.99 -5.97
CA ALA A 89 -3.84 -9.28 -6.80
C ALA A 89 -3.63 -10.53 -7.66
N VAL A 90 -2.47 -10.66 -8.31
CA VAL A 90 -2.10 -11.84 -9.11
C VAL A 90 -2.03 -13.08 -8.22
N THR A 91 -1.42 -13.01 -7.05
CA THR A 91 -1.33 -14.14 -6.12
C THR A 91 -2.72 -14.58 -5.62
N CYS A 92 -3.60 -13.63 -5.32
CA CYS A 92 -5.00 -13.92 -4.98
C CYS A 92 -5.75 -14.57 -6.15
N GLN A 93 -5.54 -14.08 -7.38
CA GLN A 93 -6.14 -14.67 -8.57
C GLN A 93 -5.68 -16.13 -8.77
N ILE A 94 -4.39 -16.40 -8.59
CA ILE A 94 -3.82 -17.75 -8.67
C ILE A 94 -4.44 -18.66 -7.59
N ALA A 95 -4.60 -18.16 -6.36
CA ALA A 95 -5.25 -18.90 -5.28
C ALA A 95 -6.71 -19.24 -5.63
N ILE A 96 -7.48 -18.28 -6.13
CA ILE A 96 -8.88 -18.50 -6.58
C ILE A 96 -8.93 -19.54 -7.71
N LEU A 97 -8.05 -19.43 -8.69
CA LEU A 97 -7.99 -20.40 -9.80
C LEU A 97 -7.68 -21.81 -9.28
N LYS A 98 -6.71 -21.96 -8.38
CA LYS A 98 -6.43 -23.26 -7.76
C LYS A 98 -7.63 -23.82 -7.01
N MET A 99 -8.28 -22.99 -6.19
CA MET A 99 -9.48 -23.42 -5.45
C MET A 99 -10.60 -23.88 -6.41
N MET A 100 -10.73 -23.25 -7.58
CA MET A 100 -11.77 -23.60 -8.54
C MET A 100 -11.43 -24.84 -9.38
N TYR A 101 -10.21 -24.93 -9.91
CA TYR A 101 -9.80 -26.03 -10.77
C TYR A 101 -9.43 -27.28 -9.97
N ASP A 102 -8.54 -27.16 -8.99
CA ASP A 102 -7.98 -28.31 -8.28
C ASP A 102 -8.88 -28.77 -7.12
N MET A 103 -9.59 -27.84 -6.46
CA MET A 103 -10.34 -28.17 -5.23
C MET A 103 -11.85 -28.28 -5.46
N ALA A 104 -12.44 -27.41 -6.30
CA ALA A 104 -13.87 -27.46 -6.65
C ALA A 104 -14.15 -28.28 -7.93
N GLY A 105 -13.12 -28.72 -8.65
CA GLY A 105 -13.26 -29.61 -9.81
C GLY A 105 -13.88 -28.96 -11.05
N VAL A 106 -13.75 -27.65 -11.22
CA VAL A 106 -14.23 -26.96 -12.43
C VAL A 106 -13.32 -27.29 -13.60
N GLU A 107 -13.82 -27.97 -14.64
CA GLU A 107 -13.00 -28.34 -15.80
C GLU A 107 -13.01 -27.30 -16.94
N SER A 108 -13.86 -26.28 -16.84
CA SER A 108 -14.06 -25.31 -17.92
C SER A 108 -12.90 -24.33 -18.03
N ILE A 109 -12.18 -24.34 -19.15
CA ILE A 109 -11.15 -23.33 -19.48
C ILE A 109 -11.71 -21.90 -19.56
N LEU A 110 -13.01 -21.78 -19.90
CA LEU A 110 -13.69 -20.50 -20.03
C LEU A 110 -13.76 -19.77 -18.68
N TYR A 111 -13.84 -20.51 -17.57
CA TYR A 111 -13.79 -19.93 -16.23
C TYR A 111 -12.47 -19.17 -16.00
N GLY A 112 -11.34 -19.80 -16.28
CA GLY A 112 -10.01 -19.22 -16.13
C GLY A 112 -9.84 -17.96 -16.96
N LEU A 113 -10.20 -18.01 -18.24
CA LEU A 113 -10.16 -16.85 -19.14
C LEU A 113 -11.06 -15.71 -18.65
N SER A 114 -12.31 -16.03 -18.28
CA SER A 114 -13.25 -15.02 -17.82
C SER A 114 -12.81 -14.36 -16.50
N SER A 115 -12.23 -15.13 -15.58
CA SER A 115 -11.72 -14.59 -14.30
C SER A 115 -10.55 -13.63 -14.49
N VAL A 116 -9.60 -13.95 -15.38
CA VAL A 116 -8.48 -13.07 -15.72
C VAL A 116 -8.99 -11.82 -16.44
N ALA A 117 -9.93 -11.97 -17.37
CA ALA A 117 -10.56 -10.84 -18.06
C ALA A 117 -11.25 -9.88 -17.08
N VAL A 118 -11.97 -10.41 -16.07
CA VAL A 118 -12.60 -9.61 -15.01
C VAL A 118 -11.55 -8.86 -14.17
N MET A 119 -10.45 -9.52 -13.79
CA MET A 119 -9.35 -8.86 -13.06
C MET A 119 -8.76 -7.70 -13.87
N LEU A 120 -8.51 -7.89 -15.17
CA LEU A 120 -7.99 -6.83 -16.05
C LEU A 120 -9.00 -5.69 -16.25
N LEU A 121 -10.29 -6.02 -16.39
CA LEU A 121 -11.36 -5.03 -16.46
C LEU A 121 -11.44 -4.21 -15.18
N LEU A 122 -11.37 -4.85 -14.00
CA LEU A 122 -11.34 -4.16 -12.71
C LEU A 122 -10.12 -3.24 -12.60
N LEU A 123 -8.95 -3.67 -13.04
CA LEU A 123 -7.75 -2.83 -13.08
C LEU A 123 -7.98 -1.59 -13.96
N LEU A 124 -8.57 -1.75 -15.14
CA LEU A 124 -8.90 -0.64 -16.03
C LEU A 124 -9.95 0.31 -15.42
N VAL A 125 -11.00 -0.24 -14.79
CA VAL A 125 -12.01 0.55 -14.09
C VAL A 125 -11.37 1.36 -12.96
N PHE A 126 -10.52 0.75 -12.13
CA PHE A 126 -9.80 1.47 -11.08
C PHE A 126 -8.90 2.55 -11.64
N TYR A 127 -8.19 2.27 -12.73
CA TYR A 127 -7.35 3.27 -13.40
C TYR A 127 -8.18 4.48 -13.86
N VAL A 128 -9.28 4.26 -14.57
CA VAL A 128 -10.17 5.33 -15.06
C VAL A 128 -10.80 6.09 -13.90
N LEU A 129 -11.32 5.40 -12.88
CA LEU A 129 -11.95 6.04 -11.72
C LEU A 129 -10.94 6.85 -10.92
N HIS A 130 -9.73 6.34 -10.70
CA HIS A 130 -8.67 7.07 -10.01
C HIS A 130 -8.28 8.34 -10.76
N PHE A 131 -8.09 8.24 -12.08
CA PHE A 131 -7.76 9.39 -12.92
C PHE A 131 -8.87 10.45 -12.93
N ARG A 132 -10.15 10.02 -13.02
CA ARG A 132 -11.30 10.93 -12.91
C ARG A 132 -11.38 11.59 -11.53
N ALA A 133 -11.17 10.82 -10.46
CA ALA A 133 -11.20 11.34 -9.08
C ALA A 133 -10.07 12.35 -8.81
N LEU A 134 -8.92 12.20 -9.46
CA LEU A 134 -7.82 13.17 -9.44
C LEU A 134 -8.21 14.46 -10.18
N GLN A 135 -8.72 14.35 -11.41
CA GLN A 135 -9.16 15.51 -12.19
C GLN A 135 -10.28 16.32 -11.50
N GLN A 136 -11.14 15.65 -10.73
CA GLN A 136 -12.25 16.28 -10.02
C GLN A 136 -11.89 16.77 -8.61
N GLY A 137 -10.64 16.60 -8.16
CA GLY A 137 -10.23 16.97 -6.79
C GLY A 137 -11.00 16.21 -5.70
N THR A 138 -11.61 15.06 -6.01
CA THR A 138 -12.51 14.35 -5.09
C THR A 138 -11.80 13.89 -3.82
N TYR A 139 -10.52 13.54 -3.91
CA TYR A 139 -9.69 13.23 -2.75
C TYR A 139 -9.51 14.44 -1.83
N GLN A 140 -9.42 15.65 -2.40
CA GLN A 140 -9.28 16.91 -1.66
C GLN A 140 -10.55 17.22 -0.87
N ALA A 141 -11.73 17.00 -1.46
CA ALA A 141 -13.01 17.15 -0.78
C ALA A 141 -13.20 16.12 0.35
N MET A 142 -12.73 14.89 0.14
CA MET A 142 -12.86 13.80 1.11
C MET A 142 -11.96 14.00 2.33
N GLU A 143 -10.70 14.41 2.12
CA GLU A 143 -9.74 14.70 3.19
C GLU A 143 -10.14 15.93 4.01
N ARG A 144 -10.65 16.99 3.35
CA ARG A 144 -11.15 18.20 4.02
C ARG A 144 -12.44 17.96 4.82
N SER A 145 -13.23 16.95 4.45
CA SER A 145 -14.42 16.57 5.21
C SER A 145 -14.12 15.76 6.48
N GLY A 146 -12.90 15.21 6.62
CA GLY A 146 -12.47 14.38 7.76
C GLY A 146 -13.36 13.15 8.04
N SER A 147 -14.38 12.91 7.22
CA SER A 147 -15.38 11.89 7.45
C SER A 147 -15.10 10.72 6.52
N VAL A 148 -14.93 9.53 7.10
CA VAL A 148 -15.23 8.31 6.38
C VAL A 148 -16.68 8.48 5.92
N GLY A 149 -16.87 8.82 4.64
CA GLY A 149 -18.19 9.09 4.09
C GLY A 149 -19.14 7.93 4.39
N LYS A 150 -20.46 8.15 4.31
CA LYS A 150 -21.47 7.10 4.59
C LYS A 150 -21.12 5.76 3.91
N ALA A 151 -20.53 5.80 2.72
CA ALA A 151 -20.02 4.64 1.99
C ALA A 151 -18.88 3.88 2.69
N GLY A 152 -17.89 4.58 3.28
CA GLY A 152 -16.79 3.93 4.00
C GLY A 152 -17.20 3.37 5.36
N LYS A 153 -18.14 4.01 6.06
CA LYS A 153 -18.74 3.47 7.29
C LYS A 153 -19.59 2.24 6.99
N ALA A 154 -20.35 2.30 5.90
CA ALA A 154 -21.11 1.15 5.40
C ALA A 154 -20.16 0.01 4.99
N ALA A 155 -19.07 0.28 4.28
CA ALA A 155 -18.08 -0.73 3.92
C ALA A 155 -17.46 -1.42 5.14
N LEU A 156 -17.14 -0.67 6.20
CA LEU A 156 -16.59 -1.22 7.44
C LEU A 156 -17.62 -2.08 8.20
N LEU A 157 -18.88 -1.63 8.24
CA LEU A 157 -20.01 -2.40 8.78
C LEU A 157 -20.26 -3.67 7.96
N PHE A 158 -20.25 -3.60 6.64
CA PHE A 158 -20.41 -4.77 5.78
C PHE A 158 -19.23 -5.74 5.90
N ALA A 159 -18.01 -5.24 6.07
CA ALA A 159 -16.84 -6.07 6.35
C ALA A 159 -16.97 -6.79 7.71
N ALA A 160 -17.42 -6.08 8.76
CA ALA A 160 -17.64 -6.67 10.08
C ALA A 160 -18.79 -7.69 10.07
N ILE A 161 -19.91 -7.38 9.40
CA ILE A 161 -21.05 -8.28 9.25
C ILE A 161 -20.66 -9.51 8.42
N GLY A 162 -19.87 -9.33 7.34
CA GLY A 162 -19.34 -10.42 6.54
C GLY A 162 -18.40 -11.33 7.32
N TYR A 163 -17.58 -10.78 8.23
CA TYR A 163 -16.68 -11.55 9.10
C TYR A 163 -17.44 -12.37 10.16
N THR A 164 -18.54 -11.86 10.68
CA THR A 164 -19.39 -12.62 11.62
C THR A 164 -20.23 -13.66 10.86
N ALA A 165 -20.72 -13.32 9.67
CA ALA A 165 -21.40 -14.26 8.78
C ALA A 165 -20.47 -15.39 8.32
N TYR A 166 -19.15 -15.15 8.19
CA TYR A 166 -18.13 -16.18 7.90
C TYR A 166 -18.17 -17.32 8.92
N TYR A 167 -18.06 -17.04 10.22
CA TYR A 167 -18.05 -18.11 11.22
C TYR A 167 -19.39 -18.84 11.29
N VAL A 168 -20.50 -18.14 11.06
CA VAL A 168 -21.84 -18.74 11.04
C VAL A 168 -22.04 -19.63 9.82
N VAL A 169 -21.68 -19.17 8.62
CA VAL A 169 -21.82 -19.96 7.38
C VAL A 169 -20.87 -21.16 7.39
N VAL A 170 -19.61 -20.98 7.80
CA VAL A 170 -18.63 -22.08 7.92
C VAL A 170 -19.09 -23.12 8.94
N ALA A 171 -19.67 -22.69 10.07
CA ALA A 171 -20.23 -23.61 11.07
C ALA A 171 -21.44 -24.42 10.55
N ILE A 172 -22.17 -23.92 9.54
CA ILE A 172 -23.40 -24.54 9.03
C ILE A 172 -23.18 -25.36 7.75
N THR A 173 -22.26 -24.94 6.87
CA THR A 173 -22.13 -25.48 5.50
C THR A 173 -20.93 -26.40 5.27
N GLY A 174 -20.08 -26.61 6.29
CA GLY A 174 -18.91 -27.49 6.18
C GLY A 174 -17.89 -27.01 5.14
N ASP A 175 -17.17 -27.93 4.50
CA ASP A 175 -16.04 -27.63 3.62
C ASP A 175 -16.41 -26.68 2.46
N LEU A 176 -17.60 -26.82 1.86
CA LEU A 176 -18.05 -26.00 0.73
C LEU A 176 -18.20 -24.51 1.09
N GLY A 177 -18.63 -24.21 2.32
CA GLY A 177 -18.71 -22.84 2.83
C GLY A 177 -17.35 -22.20 3.03
N GLY A 178 -16.38 -22.98 3.51
CA GLY A 178 -14.98 -22.56 3.62
C GLY A 178 -14.38 -22.17 2.27
N PHE A 179 -14.67 -22.95 1.22
CA PHE A 179 -14.22 -22.66 -0.14
C PHE A 179 -14.78 -21.35 -0.69
N VAL A 180 -16.11 -21.18 -0.65
CA VAL A 180 -16.77 -19.97 -1.18
C VAL A 180 -16.29 -18.72 -0.44
N MET A 181 -16.16 -18.80 0.88
CA MET A 181 -15.69 -17.68 1.69
C MET A 181 -14.21 -17.37 1.49
N GLY A 182 -13.35 -18.38 1.34
CA GLY A 182 -11.94 -18.17 1.00
C GLY A 182 -11.77 -17.44 -0.33
N MET A 183 -12.55 -17.84 -1.35
CA MET A 183 -12.56 -17.14 -2.63
C MET A 183 -13.09 -15.70 -2.53
N ALA A 184 -14.12 -15.46 -1.73
CA ALA A 184 -14.63 -14.11 -1.47
C ALA A 184 -13.56 -13.24 -0.77
N ALA A 185 -12.88 -13.78 0.24
CA ALA A 185 -11.81 -13.07 0.96
C ALA A 185 -10.63 -12.73 0.02
N PHE A 186 -10.20 -13.67 -0.82
CA PHE A 186 -9.17 -13.40 -1.83
C PHE A 186 -9.64 -12.42 -2.90
N SER A 187 -10.93 -12.42 -3.25
CA SER A 187 -11.49 -11.42 -4.17
C SER A 187 -11.42 -10.01 -3.57
N VAL A 188 -11.70 -9.85 -2.27
CA VAL A 188 -11.55 -8.57 -1.57
C VAL A 188 -10.08 -8.14 -1.51
N LEU A 189 -9.16 -9.05 -1.17
CA LEU A 189 -7.71 -8.75 -1.18
C LEU A 189 -7.19 -8.42 -2.58
N LEU A 190 -7.71 -9.08 -3.61
CA LEU A 190 -7.41 -8.79 -5.00
C LEU A 190 -7.84 -7.37 -5.36
N ILE A 191 -9.10 -7.01 -5.05
CA ILE A 191 -9.62 -5.65 -5.29
C ILE A 191 -8.77 -4.60 -4.56
N LEU A 192 -8.41 -4.86 -3.30
CA LEU A 192 -7.51 -4.00 -2.54
C LEU A 192 -6.14 -3.88 -3.21
N GLY A 193 -5.57 -5.00 -3.67
CA GLY A 193 -4.30 -5.05 -4.39
C GLY A 193 -4.31 -4.22 -5.67
N LEU A 194 -5.37 -4.34 -6.48
CA LEU A 194 -5.55 -3.54 -7.70
C LEU A 194 -5.66 -2.04 -7.38
N TYR A 195 -6.44 -1.67 -6.36
CA TYR A 195 -6.54 -0.28 -5.91
C TYR A 195 -5.18 0.27 -5.47
N MET A 196 -4.46 -0.48 -4.63
CA MET A 196 -3.10 -0.13 -4.19
C MET A 196 -2.16 0.05 -5.39
N ALA A 197 -2.21 -0.87 -6.36
CA ALA A 197 -1.39 -0.79 -7.55
C ALA A 197 -1.59 0.53 -8.31
N VAL A 198 -2.84 0.86 -8.64
CA VAL A 198 -3.17 2.08 -9.39
C VAL A 198 -2.73 3.33 -8.63
N VAL A 199 -3.08 3.44 -7.35
CA VAL A 199 -2.80 4.64 -6.54
C VAL A 199 -1.30 4.86 -6.37
N PHE A 200 -0.55 3.82 -6.00
CA PHE A 200 0.87 3.96 -5.68
C PHE A 200 1.76 4.04 -6.93
N ILE A 201 1.41 3.37 -8.03
CA ILE A 201 2.11 3.53 -9.31
C ILE A 201 1.92 4.95 -9.85
N HIS A 202 0.68 5.44 -9.86
CA HIS A 202 0.40 6.81 -10.30
C HIS A 202 1.14 7.83 -9.43
N ARG A 203 1.09 7.66 -8.11
CA ARG A 203 1.80 8.50 -7.16
C ARG A 203 3.31 8.51 -7.39
N TYR A 204 3.90 7.35 -7.68
CA TYR A 204 5.32 7.25 -8.00
C TYR A 204 5.68 8.04 -9.26
N MET A 205 4.88 7.89 -10.33
CA MET A 205 5.09 8.65 -11.57
C MET A 205 4.99 10.17 -11.32
N PHE A 206 4.02 10.60 -10.52
CA PHE A 206 3.88 12.00 -10.14
C PHE A 206 5.09 12.53 -9.36
N ILE A 207 5.60 11.74 -8.40
CA ILE A 207 6.79 12.09 -7.62
C ILE A 207 8.03 12.21 -8.52
N GLN A 208 8.22 11.27 -9.44
CA GLN A 208 9.35 11.33 -10.39
C GLN A 208 9.30 12.60 -11.24
N ASN A 209 8.12 12.97 -11.74
CA ASN A 209 7.95 14.15 -12.59
C ASN A 209 8.09 15.49 -11.82
N ASN A 210 8.03 15.47 -10.48
CA ASN A 210 8.11 16.67 -9.63
C ASN A 210 9.25 16.57 -8.59
N MET A 211 10.33 15.86 -8.91
CA MET A 211 11.42 15.56 -7.99
C MET A 211 12.07 16.83 -7.40
N ASP A 212 12.20 17.88 -8.20
CA ASP A 212 12.84 19.13 -7.76
C ASP A 212 12.01 19.86 -6.69
N LYS A 213 10.68 19.87 -6.86
CA LYS A 213 9.75 20.40 -5.86
C LYS A 213 9.77 19.57 -4.58
N LEU A 214 9.85 18.24 -4.71
CA LEU A 214 9.95 17.35 -3.56
C LEU A 214 11.23 17.59 -2.77
N LYS A 215 12.38 17.73 -3.42
CA LYS A 215 13.66 18.04 -2.76
C LYS A 215 13.67 19.42 -2.13
N ALA A 216 13.00 20.41 -2.74
CA ALA A 216 12.84 21.72 -2.13
C ALA A 216 12.00 21.66 -0.83
N HIS A 217 10.99 20.79 -0.78
CA HIS A 217 10.18 20.59 0.43
C HIS A 217 10.84 19.70 1.49
N TYR A 218 11.53 18.64 1.04
CA TYR A 218 12.27 17.69 1.88
C TYR A 218 13.77 17.71 1.52
N PRO A 219 14.53 18.72 1.95
CA PRO A 219 15.95 18.86 1.60
C PRO A 219 16.83 17.75 2.17
N VAL A 220 16.34 17.02 3.17
CA VAL A 220 17.04 15.87 3.77
C VAL A 220 16.70 14.52 3.12
N LEU A 221 15.83 14.53 2.10
CA LEU A 221 15.42 13.33 1.37
C LEU A 221 16.63 12.64 0.72
N GLY A 222 16.69 11.32 0.83
CA GLY A 222 17.79 10.53 0.28
C GLY A 222 19.12 10.59 1.04
N LEU A 223 19.27 11.48 2.04
CA LEU A 223 20.49 11.56 2.85
C LEU A 223 20.59 10.38 3.83
N PRO A 224 21.81 9.89 4.14
CA PRO A 224 22.05 8.91 5.19
C PRO A 224 21.54 9.41 6.55
N LYS A 225 21.19 8.45 7.43
CA LYS A 225 20.63 8.72 8.76
C LYS A 225 21.45 9.75 9.58
N GLU A 226 22.77 9.62 9.54
CA GLU A 226 23.69 10.49 10.28
C GLU A 226 23.59 11.94 9.83
N GLN A 227 23.50 12.18 8.52
CA GLN A 227 23.39 13.52 7.94
C GLN A 227 22.00 14.13 8.21
N ARG A 228 20.93 13.30 8.22
CA ARG A 228 19.60 13.76 8.65
C ARG A 228 19.59 14.18 10.11
N ASN A 229 20.20 13.39 10.98
CA ASN A 229 20.32 13.70 12.41
C ASN A 229 21.17 14.96 12.63
N ALA A 230 22.29 15.11 11.93
CA ALA A 230 23.11 16.32 12.00
C ALA A 230 22.35 17.57 11.52
N ALA A 231 21.60 17.47 10.41
CA ALA A 231 20.77 18.57 9.92
C ALA A 231 19.65 18.94 10.91
N PHE A 232 19.03 17.94 11.56
CA PHE A 232 18.01 18.15 12.58
C PHE A 232 18.59 18.82 13.84
N LEU A 233 19.73 18.32 14.33
CA LEU A 233 20.43 18.89 15.49
C LEU A 233 20.90 20.33 15.23
N ASN A 234 21.41 20.62 14.03
CA ASN A 234 21.80 21.97 13.63
C ASN A 234 20.61 22.94 13.63
N LYS A 235 19.44 22.51 13.15
CA LYS A 235 18.21 23.32 13.23
C LYS A 235 17.77 23.58 14.68
N LEU A 236 17.84 22.58 15.54
CA LEU A 236 17.52 22.70 16.97
C LEU A 236 18.46 23.67 17.69
N ASN A 237 19.76 23.61 17.39
CA ASN A 237 20.76 24.49 17.95
C ASN A 237 20.61 25.94 17.45
N GLN A 238 20.32 26.13 16.17
CA GLN A 238 20.03 27.46 15.60
C GLN A 238 18.78 28.12 16.23
N GLY A 239 17.73 27.34 16.48
CA GLY A 239 16.52 27.81 17.16
C GLY A 239 16.74 28.18 18.65
N ARG A 240 17.70 27.54 19.32
CA ARG A 240 18.10 27.90 20.69
C ARG A 240 18.92 29.18 20.76
N THR A 241 19.81 29.42 19.79
CA THR A 241 20.64 30.65 19.74
C THR A 241 19.84 31.92 19.44
N SER A 242 18.71 31.82 18.75
CA SER A 242 17.84 32.98 18.44
C SER A 242 16.95 33.45 19.61
N ALA A 243 16.93 32.73 20.74
CA ALA A 243 15.97 32.96 21.84
C ALA A 243 16.56 33.64 23.09
N ALA A 244 17.74 34.25 23.01
CA ALA A 244 18.34 34.97 24.16
C ALA A 244 18.28 36.50 23.96
N PRO A 245 17.27 37.22 24.50
CA PRO A 245 17.41 38.65 24.69
C PRO A 245 18.28 38.91 25.92
N HIS A 246 19.40 39.60 25.67
CA HIS A 246 20.30 40.18 26.64
C HIS A 246 19.51 41.02 27.67
N ARG A 247 19.22 40.45 28.86
CA ARG A 247 18.65 41.22 29.97
C ARG A 247 19.76 42.08 30.57
N LYS A 248 19.86 43.35 30.16
CA LYS A 248 20.73 44.34 30.80
C LYS A 248 20.39 44.43 32.29
N SER A 249 21.30 43.97 33.13
CA SER A 249 21.24 44.09 34.59
C SER A 249 21.22 45.57 34.97
N LYS A 250 20.10 46.04 35.53
CA LYS A 250 19.97 47.39 36.09
C LYS A 250 20.59 47.36 37.49
N LYS A 251 21.78 47.96 37.61
CA LYS A 251 22.49 48.25 38.85
C LYS A 251 21.59 49.11 39.75
N ARG A 252 21.06 48.56 40.84
CA ARG A 252 20.38 49.35 41.90
C ARG A 252 21.47 49.99 42.78
N ARG A 253 21.53 51.32 42.73
CA ARG A 253 22.13 52.19 43.77
C ARG A 253 21.01 52.56 44.74
N GLY A 254 21.34 52.72 46.02
CA GLY A 254 20.49 53.27 47.07
C GLY A 254 20.21 52.25 48.13
#